data_AF-P56667-F1
#
_entry.id   AF-P56667-F1
#
_cell.length_a   1.000
_cell.length_b   1.000
_cell.length_c   1.000
_cell.angle_alpha   90.00
_cell.angle_beta   90.00
_cell.angle_gamma   90.00
#
_symmetry.space_group_name_H-M   'P 1'
#
loop_
_entity.id
_entity.type
_entity.pdbx_description
1 polymer ?
#
loop_
_entity_poly.entity_id
_entity_poly.type
_entity_poly.pdbx_seq_one_letter_code
_entity_poly.pdbx_strand_id
1 'polypeptide(L)'
;EDNDLKNRLLNKYSGYLSSLWRELSRKKKKGKLPRDARQKLLHWWQLHYRWPYPSELEKAALAESTGLEAKQINNWFINQRKRHWKQA
;
A
#
# COMPACT_ATOMS: atom_id res chain seq x y z
N GLU A 1 12.88 -20.83 29.06
CA GLU A 1 14.04 -20.83 28.14
C GLU A 1 13.91 -19.83 26.99
N ASP A 2 13.00 -20.02 26.02
CA ASP A 2 12.85 -19.11 24.87
C ASP A 2 12.44 -17.68 25.26
N ASN A 3 11.43 -17.53 26.13
CA ASN A 3 11.01 -16.22 26.64
C ASN A 3 12.13 -15.49 27.40
N ASP A 4 12.96 -16.21 28.16
CA ASP A 4 14.09 -15.62 28.90
C ASP A 4 15.21 -15.19 27.95
N LEU A 5 15.46 -15.98 26.89
CA LEU A 5 16.38 -15.60 25.84
C LEU A 5 15.87 -14.37 25.09
N LYS A 6 14.59 -14.35 24.70
CA LYS A 6 13.93 -13.19 24.06
C LYS A 6 14.03 -11.94 24.92
N ASN A 7 13.74 -12.03 26.22
CA ASN A 7 13.83 -10.89 27.13
C ASN A 7 15.27 -10.40 27.30
N ARG A 8 16.24 -11.32 27.43
CA ARG A 8 17.67 -10.98 27.46
C ARG A 8 18.12 -10.28 26.18
N LEU A 9 17.68 -10.77 25.02
CA LEU A 9 17.98 -10.16 23.72
C LEU A 9 17.32 -8.78 23.58
N LEU A 10 16.04 -8.65 23.93
CA LEU A 10 15.32 -7.37 23.90
C LEU A 10 15.98 -6.34 24.81
N ASN A 11 16.39 -6.72 26.03
CA ASN A 11 17.11 -5.84 26.94
C ASN A 11 18.51 -5.47 26.39
N LYS A 12 19.27 -6.45 25.89
CA LYS A 12 20.61 -6.23 25.32
C LYS A 12 20.59 -5.27 24.13
N TYR A 13 19.57 -5.38 23.27
CA TYR A 13 19.46 -4.56 22.05
C TYR A 13 18.45 -3.41 22.17
N SER A 14 17.87 -3.15 23.35
CA SER A 14 16.82 -2.14 23.55
C SER A 14 17.22 -0.75 23.03
N GLY A 15 18.45 -0.31 23.32
CA GLY A 15 18.97 0.98 22.82
C GLY A 15 19.12 1.03 21.30
N TYR A 16 19.65 -0.04 20.70
CA TYR A 16 19.81 -0.18 19.25
C TYR A 16 18.46 -0.27 18.53
N LEU A 17 17.51 -1.03 19.09
CA LEU A 17 16.14 -1.08 18.59
C LEU A 17 15.51 0.31 18.66
N SER A 18 15.68 1.05 19.75
CA SER A 18 15.14 2.41 19.91
C SER A 18 15.69 3.39 18.86
N SER A 19 16.99 3.34 18.55
CA SER A 19 17.56 4.15 17.47
C SER A 19 17.03 3.75 16.09
N LEU A 20 16.91 2.44 15.83
CA LEU A 20 16.33 1.92 14.58
C LEU A 20 14.87 2.34 14.41
N TRP A 21 14.04 2.20 15.46
CA TRP A 21 12.64 2.63 15.43
C TRP A 21 12.49 4.13 15.14
N ARG A 22 13.39 4.95 15.69
CA ARG A 22 13.43 6.39 15.40
C ARG A 22 13.78 6.67 13.93
N GLU A 23 14.76 5.97 13.37
CA GLU A 23 15.12 6.07 11.95
C GLU A 23 13.99 5.59 11.03
N LEU A 24 13.36 4.46 11.36
CA LEU A 24 12.22 3.93 10.64
C LEU A 24 11.00 4.85 10.72
N SER A 25 10.79 5.54 11.84
CA SER A 25 9.70 6.50 12.02
C SER A 25 9.94 7.82 11.28
N ARG A 26 11.20 8.22 11.08
CA ARG A 26 11.57 9.36 10.22
C ARG A 26 11.26 9.09 8.76
N LYS A 27 11.32 7.83 8.32
CA LYS A 27 10.78 7.46 7.00
C LYS A 27 9.26 7.64 7.05
N LYS A 28 8.77 8.71 6.40
CA LYS A 28 7.32 8.96 6.26
C LYS A 28 6.66 7.67 5.81
N LYS A 29 5.83 7.06 6.68
CA LYS A 29 4.97 5.95 6.28
C LYS A 29 4.20 6.44 5.05
N LYS A 30 4.27 5.73 3.93
CA LYS A 30 3.46 6.05 2.75
C LYS A 30 2.00 5.97 3.22
N GLY A 31 1.39 7.14 3.41
CA GLY A 31 0.04 7.26 3.93
C GLY A 31 -0.97 6.60 3.01
N LYS A 32 -2.25 6.61 3.42
CA LYS A 32 -3.34 6.25 2.51
C LYS A 32 -3.26 7.12 1.25
N LEU A 33 -3.68 6.59 0.11
CA LEU A 33 -3.80 7.39 -1.11
C LEU A 33 -4.69 8.62 -0.85
N PRO A 34 -4.38 9.78 -1.45
CA PRO A 34 -5.24 10.97 -1.37
C PRO A 34 -6.69 10.63 -1.69
N ARG A 35 -7.64 11.29 -1.02
CA ARG A 35 -9.08 11.01 -1.18
C ARG A 35 -9.52 11.15 -2.65
N ASP A 36 -9.07 12.21 -3.31
CA ASP A 36 -9.39 12.48 -4.72
C ASP A 36 -8.84 11.39 -5.65
N ALA A 37 -7.56 11.04 -5.50
CA ALA A 37 -6.93 9.94 -6.23
C ALA A 37 -7.70 8.62 -6.06
N ARG A 38 -8.12 8.30 -4.83
CA ARG A 38 -8.94 7.12 -4.53
C ARG A 38 -10.30 7.18 -5.23
N GLN A 39 -10.95 8.34 -5.28
CA GLN A 39 -12.26 8.49 -5.90
C GLN A 39 -12.20 8.23 -7.41
N LYS A 40 -11.17 8.75 -8.09
CA LYS A 40 -10.93 8.51 -9.52
C LYS A 40 -10.71 7.02 -9.82
N LEU A 41 -9.90 6.34 -9.01
CA LEU A 41 -9.67 4.89 -9.13
C LEU A 41 -10.95 4.07 -8.91
N LEU A 42 -11.74 4.44 -7.89
CA LEU A 42 -13.03 3.79 -7.62
C LEU A 42 -14.04 4.02 -8.75
N HIS A 43 -14.04 5.20 -9.35
CA HIS A 43 -14.91 5.49 -10.49
C HIS A 43 -14.57 4.59 -11.69
N TRP A 44 -13.29 4.52 -12.08
CA TRP A 44 -12.86 3.60 -13.15
C TRP A 44 -13.22 2.15 -12.82
N TRP A 45 -13.00 1.74 -11.57
CA TRP A 45 -13.33 0.41 -11.07
C TRP A 45 -14.82 0.06 -11.22
N GLN A 46 -15.71 0.98 -10.87
CA GLN A 46 -17.16 0.76 -10.97
C GLN A 46 -17.59 0.57 -12.43
N LEU A 47 -17.03 1.36 -13.35
CA LEU A 47 -17.31 1.24 -14.78
C LEU A 47 -16.80 -0.10 -15.36
N HIS A 48 -15.69 -0.63 -14.84
CA HIS A 48 -15.03 -1.83 -15.35
C HIS A 48 -15.16 -3.04 -14.40
N TYR A 49 -16.16 -3.06 -13.52
CA TYR A 49 -16.26 -4.07 -12.47
C TYR A 49 -16.34 -5.52 -13.00
N ARG A 50 -16.92 -5.70 -14.19
CA ARG A 50 -17.01 -7.02 -14.85
C ARG A 50 -15.63 -7.58 -15.23
N TRP A 51 -14.69 -6.71 -15.60
CA TRP A 51 -13.33 -7.07 -15.98
C TRP A 51 -12.33 -5.98 -15.55
N PRO A 52 -11.94 -5.94 -14.27
CA PRO A 52 -11.20 -4.82 -13.69
C PRO A 52 -9.68 -4.95 -13.93
N TYR A 53 -9.30 -5.04 -15.21
CA TYR A 53 -7.93 -5.13 -15.69
C TYR A 53 -7.67 -3.95 -16.64
N PRO A 54 -7.21 -2.80 -16.13
CA PRO A 54 -6.88 -1.67 -16.98
C PRO A 54 -5.70 -2.01 -17.90
N SER A 55 -5.79 -1.59 -19.15
CA SER A 55 -4.68 -1.57 -20.10
C SER A 55 -3.56 -0.64 -19.63
N GLU A 56 -2.36 -0.76 -20.23
CA GLU A 56 -1.25 0.14 -19.88
C GLU A 56 -1.55 1.61 -20.19
N LEU A 57 -2.33 1.88 -21.24
CA LEU A 57 -2.79 3.22 -21.56
C LEU A 57 -3.72 3.78 -20.48
N GLU A 58 -4.68 2.98 -20.01
CA GLU A 58 -5.58 3.38 -18.92
C GLU A 58 -4.83 3.57 -17.60
N LYS A 59 -3.85 2.73 -17.30
CA LYS A 59 -2.99 2.92 -16.12
C LYS A 59 -2.21 4.22 -16.20
N ALA A 60 -1.68 4.58 -17.37
CA ALA A 60 -0.98 5.84 -17.59
C ALA A 60 -1.92 7.04 -17.41
N ALA A 61 -3.13 7.01 -17.99
CA ALA A 61 -4.14 8.05 -17.82
C ALA A 61 -4.60 8.18 -16.35
N LEU A 62 -4.74 7.07 -15.64
CA LEU A 62 -5.04 7.07 -14.21
C LEU A 62 -3.88 7.63 -13.39
N ALA A 63 -2.63 7.30 -13.72
CA ALA A 63 -1.45 7.86 -13.06
C ALA A 63 -1.39 9.38 -13.21
N GLU A 64 -1.59 9.88 -14.44
CA GLU A 64 -1.63 11.31 -14.75
C GLU A 64 -2.76 12.02 -13.99
N SER A 65 -3.98 11.51 -14.10
CA SER A 65 -5.16 12.16 -13.47
C SER A 65 -5.16 12.11 -11.94
N THR A 66 -4.51 11.12 -11.33
CA THR A 66 -4.45 10.96 -9.87
C THR A 66 -3.18 11.52 -9.23
N GLY A 67 -2.14 11.81 -10.01
CA GLY A 67 -0.81 12.17 -9.52
C GLY A 67 -0.10 11.03 -8.80
N LEU A 68 -0.50 9.78 -9.04
CA LEU A 68 0.09 8.60 -8.42
C LEU A 68 1.15 7.97 -9.32
N GLU A 69 2.18 7.38 -8.71
CA GLU A 69 3.16 6.57 -9.42
C GLU A 69 2.49 5.34 -10.05
N ALA A 70 2.97 4.89 -11.21
CA ALA A 70 2.48 3.67 -11.87
C ALA A 70 2.47 2.44 -10.92
N LYS A 71 3.44 2.34 -10.01
CA LYS A 71 3.49 1.30 -8.98
C LYS A 71 2.30 1.39 -8.01
N GLN A 72 1.89 2.60 -7.62
CA GLN A 72 0.73 2.80 -6.74
C GLN A 72 -0.57 2.41 -7.44
N ILE A 73 -0.72 2.76 -8.73
CA ILE A 73 -1.85 2.36 -9.56
C ILE A 73 -1.94 0.83 -9.63
N ASN A 74 -0.85 0.16 -10.03
CA ASN A 74 -0.78 -1.30 -10.12
C ASN A 74 -1.12 -1.98 -8.78
N ASN A 75 -0.50 -1.54 -7.70
CA ASN A 75 -0.75 -2.07 -6.37
C ASN A 75 -2.19 -1.84 -5.90
N TRP A 76 -2.78 -0.69 -6.26
CA TRP A 76 -4.17 -0.41 -5.92
C TRP A 76 -5.09 -1.42 -6.62
N PHE A 77 -4.93 -1.62 -7.92
CA PHE A 77 -5.77 -2.57 -8.68
C PHE A 77 -5.60 -4.02 -8.21
N ILE A 78 -4.37 -4.45 -7.91
CA ILE A 78 -4.11 -5.79 -7.34
C ILE A 78 -4.86 -5.95 -6.01
N ASN A 79 -4.71 -5.00 -5.10
CA ASN A 79 -5.35 -5.06 -3.79
C ASN A 79 -6.87 -4.91 -3.89
N GLN A 80 -7.37 -4.09 -4.81
CA GLN A 80 -8.79 -3.86 -5.03
C GLN A 80 -9.47 -5.13 -5.55
N ARG A 81 -8.86 -5.82 -6.53
CA ARG A 81 -9.31 -7.15 -6.98
C ARG A 81 -9.32 -8.15 -5.84
N LYS A 82 -8.21 -8.28 -5.11
CA LYS A 82 -8.11 -9.22 -3.98
C LYS A 82 -9.18 -9.01 -2.91
N ARG A 83 -9.63 -7.77 -2.68
CA ARG A 83 -10.59 -7.42 -1.62
C ARG A 83 -12.05 -7.39 -2.07
N HIS A 84 -12.31 -7.01 -3.31
CA HIS A 84 -13.65 -6.60 -3.74
C HIS A 84 -14.14 -7.25 -5.03
N TRP A 85 -13.28 -7.95 -5.77
CA TRP A 85 -13.72 -8.63 -6.98
C TRP A 85 -14.11 -10.06 -6.67
N LYS A 86 -15.42 -10.29 -6.69
CA LYS A 86 -16.00 -11.64 -6.64
C LYS A 86 -16.50 -11.94 -8.03
N GLN A 87 -15.87 -12.90 -8.70
CA GLN A 87 -16.43 -13.47 -9.91
C GLN A 87 -17.71 -14.20 -9.49
N ALA A 88 -18.85 -13.68 -9.93
CA ALA A 88 -20.13 -14.35 -9.78
C ALA A 88 -20.21 -15.52 -10.78
#